data_AF-A0A346N2R3-F1
#
_entry.id   AF-A0A346N2R3-F1
#
_cell.length_a   1.000
_cell.length_b   1.000
_cell.length_c   1.000
_cell.angle_alpha   90.00
_cell.angle_beta   90.00
_cell.angle_gamma   90.00
#
_symmetry.space_group_name_H-M   'P 1'
#
loop_
_entity.id
_entity.type
_entity.pdbx_description
1 polymer ?
#
loop_
_entity_poly.entity_id
_entity_poly.type
_entity_poly.pdbx_seq_one_letter_code
_entity_poly.pdbx_strand_id
1 'polypeptide(L)'
;MKAATAGALLLVLLLLACGGGGVPGMAGQEPEEPPVDLDGPGRYYVFRTLPHRPRQPTSEQLRRCYAHFGLVGGLLTSFVQTNAVSFAFSSDPDSGLVSGETATYLGPGFICARPALNSDYTEAYAYASIPGAGDIDAQGNCLISPQLQGGSTPAAFVGCRMALQPKIEVNVAGGLAVSNTVSGSIFTAYVVPAQAGTELPAAAPPPRIPEEEIGALPNDPDFWVLRSFDESLPADSGDCAAGETQRLLALSPVEADAQTSRLNPWQPLRRVAGARLCLGAAGGTRRSATASVDLLRHGAPLRVEASGDCDYLETPAGMHWLQQACVLRFVRASDPAVTGGLLTISGLVQAQAPLVPANSQVWTLSLLPPAP
;
A
#
# COMPACT_ATOMS: atom_id res chain seq x y z
N MET A 1 -53.24 56.33 -4.36
CA MET A 1 -52.36 56.68 -5.50
C MET A 1 -51.67 55.38 -5.91
N LYS A 2 -52.22 54.62 -6.87
CA LYS A 2 -51.87 54.62 -8.32
C LYS A 2 -50.34 54.51 -8.52
N ALA A 3 -49.74 53.50 -9.13
CA ALA A 3 -50.13 52.48 -10.12
C ALA A 3 -49.28 51.19 -9.90
N ALA A 4 -49.75 49.94 -10.07
CA ALA A 4 -50.09 49.20 -11.31
C ALA A 4 -48.94 49.25 -12.33
N THR A 5 -48.36 48.13 -12.81
CA THR A 5 -48.92 47.15 -13.77
C THR A 5 -47.98 45.93 -13.90
N ALA A 6 -48.48 44.69 -13.78
CA ALA A 6 -48.89 43.74 -14.86
C ALA A 6 -47.70 43.03 -15.53
N GLY A 7 -47.56 41.70 -15.50
CA GLY A 7 -48.37 40.69 -16.22
C GLY A 7 -47.53 40.20 -17.43
N ALA A 8 -47.52 38.96 -17.90
CA ALA A 8 -48.46 37.86 -17.76
C ALA A 8 -47.78 36.53 -18.18
N LEU A 9 -48.36 35.45 -17.66
CA LEU A 9 -48.30 34.09 -18.18
C LEU A 9 -48.87 34.06 -19.62
N LEU A 10 -48.22 33.36 -20.56
CA LEU A 10 -48.91 32.90 -21.77
C LEU A 10 -48.47 31.48 -22.13
N LEU A 11 -49.41 30.57 -21.94
CA LEU A 11 -49.42 29.20 -22.44
C LEU A 11 -49.90 29.25 -23.90
N VAL A 12 -49.15 28.67 -24.84
CA VAL A 12 -49.65 28.36 -26.19
C VAL A 12 -49.26 26.92 -26.53
N LEU A 13 -50.27 26.04 -26.54
CA LEU A 13 -50.24 24.77 -27.25
C LEU A 13 -50.50 25.03 -28.73
N LEU A 14 -49.72 24.39 -29.61
CA LEU A 14 -50.16 24.02 -30.96
C LEU A 14 -49.44 22.73 -31.39
N LEU A 15 -50.27 21.74 -31.72
CA LEU A 15 -49.95 20.44 -32.29
C LEU A 15 -50.10 20.48 -33.81
N LEU A 16 -49.41 19.54 -34.49
CA LEU A 16 -49.59 19.02 -35.87
C LEU A 16 -49.02 19.91 -37.02
N ALA A 17 -48.32 19.43 -38.05
CA ALA A 17 -48.06 18.08 -38.56
C ALA A 17 -46.84 18.03 -39.51
N CYS A 18 -46.35 16.80 -39.73
CA CYS A 18 -45.71 16.24 -40.94
C CYS A 18 -44.47 16.91 -41.57
N GLY A 19 -43.34 16.22 -41.46
CA GLY A 19 -42.19 16.35 -42.36
C GLY A 19 -41.23 15.20 -42.14
N GLY A 20 -41.44 14.09 -42.85
CA GLY A 20 -40.51 12.96 -42.85
C GLY A 20 -39.16 13.36 -43.42
N GLY A 21 -38.11 13.15 -42.63
CA GLY A 21 -36.73 13.28 -43.04
C GLY A 21 -35.90 12.44 -42.09
N GLY A 22 -35.54 11.22 -42.52
CA GLY A 22 -34.69 10.33 -41.75
C GLY A 22 -33.35 11.00 -41.48
N VAL A 23 -33.07 11.29 -40.22
CA VAL A 23 -31.73 11.63 -39.75
C VAL A 23 -31.05 10.30 -39.41
N PRO A 24 -29.88 9.98 -39.99
CA PRO A 24 -29.15 8.77 -39.61
C PRO A 24 -28.81 8.88 -38.13
N GLY A 25 -29.14 7.82 -37.38
CA GLY A 25 -28.96 7.77 -35.93
C GLY A 25 -27.53 8.13 -35.55
N MET A 26 -27.35 9.24 -34.85
CA MET A 26 -26.23 9.37 -33.95
C MET A 26 -26.45 8.30 -32.89
N ALA A 27 -25.62 7.26 -32.91
CA ALA A 27 -25.42 6.42 -31.75
C ALA A 27 -25.13 7.37 -30.59
N GLY A 28 -26.07 7.48 -29.67
CA GLY A 28 -25.80 8.15 -28.41
C GLY A 28 -24.67 7.36 -27.77
N GLN A 29 -23.48 7.96 -27.70
CA GLN A 29 -22.54 7.57 -26.67
C GLN A 29 -23.30 7.80 -25.37
N GLU A 30 -23.65 6.72 -24.69
CA GLU A 30 -23.97 6.79 -23.27
C GLU A 30 -22.85 7.62 -22.62
N PRO A 31 -23.18 8.53 -21.68
CA PRO A 31 -22.16 9.22 -20.91
C PRO A 31 -21.30 8.12 -20.30
N GLU A 32 -20.04 8.03 -20.74
CA GLU A 32 -19.06 7.12 -20.17
C GLU A 32 -19.02 7.44 -18.68
N GLU A 33 -19.52 6.53 -17.84
CA GLU A 33 -19.47 6.70 -16.39
C GLU A 33 -18.02 7.04 -16.04
N PRO A 34 -17.78 8.09 -15.25
CA PRO A 34 -16.43 8.44 -14.88
C PRO A 34 -15.78 7.21 -14.22
N PRO A 35 -14.53 6.88 -14.58
CA PRO A 35 -13.88 5.69 -14.06
C PRO A 35 -13.89 5.73 -12.53
N VAL A 36 -14.31 4.62 -11.91
CA VAL A 36 -14.41 4.51 -10.46
C VAL A 36 -13.03 4.74 -9.84
N ASP A 37 -12.89 5.75 -8.97
CA ASP A 37 -11.67 5.98 -8.22
C ASP A 37 -11.45 4.82 -7.24
N LEU A 38 -10.48 3.97 -7.54
CA LEU A 38 -10.21 2.75 -6.77
C LEU A 38 -9.52 3.03 -5.43
N ASP A 39 -8.92 4.21 -5.24
CA ASP A 39 -8.15 4.52 -4.03
C ASP A 39 -9.03 5.20 -2.95
N GLY A 40 -10.18 5.73 -3.35
CA GLY A 40 -11.10 6.45 -2.47
C GLY A 40 -10.55 7.84 -2.10
N PRO A 41 -10.65 8.27 -0.83
CA PRO A 41 -10.33 9.64 -0.41
C PRO A 41 -8.82 9.97 -0.39
N GLY A 42 -7.96 8.95 -0.43
CA GLY A 42 -6.50 9.08 -0.40
C GLY A 42 -5.84 8.50 -1.64
N ARG A 43 -4.51 8.34 -1.58
CA ARG A 43 -3.69 7.81 -2.69
C ARG A 43 -2.65 6.82 -2.18
N TYR A 44 -2.42 5.77 -2.96
CA TYR A 44 -1.33 4.83 -2.68
C TYR A 44 -0.01 5.29 -3.31
N TYR A 45 1.05 5.16 -2.52
CA TYR A 45 2.43 5.31 -2.94
C TYR A 45 3.15 4.02 -2.58
N VAL A 46 3.71 3.34 -3.58
CA VAL A 46 4.45 2.10 -3.37
C VAL A 46 5.86 2.25 -3.91
N PHE A 47 6.84 2.03 -3.06
CA PHE A 47 8.25 2.19 -3.41
C PHE A 47 9.10 1.14 -2.73
N ARG A 48 10.22 0.84 -3.37
CA ARG A 48 11.20 -0.10 -2.88
C ARG A 48 12.36 0.66 -2.25
N THR A 49 12.81 0.22 -1.09
CA THR A 49 14.05 0.70 -0.49
C THR A 49 15.12 -0.37 -0.61
N LEU A 50 16.25 0.00 -1.20
CA LEU A 50 17.44 -0.85 -1.23
C LEU A 50 18.44 -0.38 -0.18
N PRO A 51 19.22 -1.29 0.42
CA PRO A 51 20.39 -0.88 1.17
C PRO A 51 21.33 -0.13 0.22
N HIS A 52 21.49 1.17 0.45
CA HIS A 52 22.59 1.91 -0.15
C HIS A 52 23.88 1.42 0.52
N ARG A 53 25.04 1.53 -0.15
CA ARG A 53 26.34 1.44 0.54
C ARG A 53 26.26 2.26 1.82
N PRO A 54 26.78 1.79 2.96
CA PRO A 54 26.56 2.42 4.26
C PRO A 54 27.04 3.88 4.24
N ARG A 55 26.11 4.80 3.98
CA ARG A 55 26.29 6.22 4.24
C ARG A 55 25.90 6.43 5.69
N GLN A 56 26.70 7.18 6.44
CA GLN A 56 26.28 7.56 7.79
C GLN A 56 25.03 8.46 7.70
N PRO A 57 24.06 8.33 8.63
CA PRO A 57 22.96 9.27 8.73
C PRO A 57 23.46 10.70 8.83
N THR A 58 22.76 11.62 8.18
CA THR A 58 22.99 13.05 8.33
C THR A 58 22.72 13.48 9.78
N SER A 59 23.34 14.59 10.20
CA SER A 59 23.11 15.16 11.53
C SER A 59 21.63 15.50 11.78
N GLU A 60 20.90 15.89 10.72
CA GLU A 60 19.46 16.17 10.79
C GLU A 60 18.62 14.90 11.03
N GLN A 61 18.92 13.81 10.33
CA GLN A 61 18.26 12.52 10.55
C GLN A 61 18.48 12.01 11.98
N LEU A 62 19.72 12.09 12.47
CA LEU A 62 20.03 11.73 13.87
C LEU A 62 19.29 12.63 14.86
N ARG A 63 19.28 13.95 14.63
CA ARG A 63 18.58 14.91 15.49
C ARG A 63 17.09 14.59 15.59
N ARG A 64 16.43 14.26 14.47
CA ARG A 64 15.01 13.85 14.46
C ARG A 64 14.78 12.56 15.23
N CYS A 65 15.64 11.56 15.02
CA CYS A 65 15.56 10.31 15.78
C CYS A 65 15.68 10.52 17.30
N TYR A 66 16.66 11.33 17.72
CA TYR A 66 16.85 11.68 19.13
C TYR A 66 15.71 12.52 19.70
N ALA A 67 15.13 13.42 18.89
CA ALA A 67 13.98 14.21 19.31
C ALA A 67 12.75 13.31 19.57
N HIS A 68 12.56 12.25 18.79
CA HIS A 68 11.46 11.32 18.97
C HIS A 68 11.65 10.38 20.17
N PHE A 69 12.80 9.71 20.26
CA PHE A 69 13.03 8.70 21.32
C PHE A 69 13.65 9.26 22.62
N GLY A 70 14.05 10.53 22.63
CA GLY A 70 14.82 11.14 23.72
C GLY A 70 16.29 10.72 23.71
N LEU A 71 17.13 11.43 24.48
CA LEU A 71 18.59 11.26 24.46
C LEU A 71 19.03 9.86 24.95
N VAL A 72 18.40 9.34 25.99
CA VAL A 72 18.68 7.99 26.54
C VAL A 72 18.07 6.90 25.65
N GLY A 73 16.85 7.12 25.14
CA GLY A 73 16.17 6.19 24.24
C GLY A 73 16.91 6.04 22.91
N GLY A 74 17.46 7.12 22.36
CA GLY A 74 18.27 7.10 21.14
C GLY A 74 19.70 6.58 21.32
N LEU A 75 20.19 6.41 22.55
CA LEU A 75 21.43 5.65 22.79
C LEU A 75 21.16 4.13 22.83
N LEU A 76 19.93 3.73 23.14
CA LEU A 76 19.47 2.33 23.16
C LEU A 76 18.76 1.90 21.87
N THR A 77 18.61 2.80 20.89
CA THR A 77 18.08 2.45 19.57
C THR A 77 19.05 1.49 18.89
N SER A 78 18.60 0.26 18.67
CA SER A 78 19.20 -0.63 17.67
C SER A 78 19.00 0.04 16.32
N PHE A 79 20.01 0.78 15.88
CA PHE A 79 20.04 1.40 14.57
C PHE A 79 19.94 0.32 13.49
N VAL A 80 18.73 -0.02 13.07
CA VAL A 80 18.52 -0.45 11.69
C VAL A 80 18.62 0.83 10.85
N GLN A 81 19.82 1.41 10.82
CA GLN A 81 20.15 2.59 10.03
C GLN A 81 20.20 2.17 8.57
N THR A 82 19.01 2.04 7.98
CA THR A 82 18.94 2.03 6.53
C THR A 82 18.88 3.50 6.12
N ASN A 83 20.04 4.08 5.78
CA ASN A 83 20.08 5.10 4.74
C ASN A 83 19.71 4.37 3.45
N ALA A 84 18.41 4.14 3.30
CA ALA A 84 17.86 3.36 2.23
C ALA A 84 17.63 4.33 1.08
N VAL A 85 18.02 3.95 -0.12
CA VAL A 85 17.63 4.69 -1.32
C VAL A 85 16.30 4.14 -1.77
N SER A 86 15.31 5.02 -1.90
CA SER A 86 13.97 4.67 -2.37
C SER A 86 13.95 4.64 -3.90
N PHE A 87 13.21 3.71 -4.47
CA PHE A 87 13.06 3.51 -5.90
C PHE A 87 11.61 3.23 -6.28
N ALA A 88 11.21 3.75 -7.45
CA ALA A 88 10.02 3.29 -8.13
C ALA A 88 10.29 1.90 -8.67
N PHE A 89 9.23 1.14 -8.89
CA PHE A 89 9.32 -0.17 -9.51
C PHE A 89 8.42 -0.24 -10.73
N SER A 90 8.70 -1.19 -11.61
CA SER A 90 7.72 -1.65 -12.59
C SER A 90 7.32 -3.08 -12.27
N SER A 91 6.05 -3.40 -12.45
CA SER A 91 5.56 -4.77 -12.37
C SER A 91 5.25 -5.31 -13.75
N ASP A 92 5.53 -6.59 -13.95
CA ASP A 92 5.03 -7.35 -15.09
C ASP A 92 3.50 -7.21 -15.14
N PRO A 93 2.95 -6.69 -16.25
CA PRO A 93 1.52 -6.57 -16.43
C PRO A 93 0.77 -7.89 -16.21
N ASP A 94 1.30 -9.04 -16.60
CA ASP A 94 0.52 -10.28 -16.66
C ASP A 94 0.58 -11.09 -15.36
N SER A 95 1.62 -10.89 -14.54
CA SER A 95 1.80 -11.61 -13.28
C SER A 95 1.78 -10.71 -12.03
N GLY A 96 2.03 -9.41 -12.18
CA GLY A 96 2.26 -8.47 -11.09
C GLY A 96 3.61 -8.64 -10.37
N LEU A 97 4.49 -9.51 -10.90
CA LEU A 97 5.85 -9.68 -10.40
C LEU A 97 6.65 -8.41 -10.66
N VAL A 98 7.35 -7.91 -9.65
CA VAL A 98 8.11 -6.68 -9.79
C VAL A 98 9.51 -6.96 -10.37
N SER A 99 9.91 -6.15 -11.35
CA SER A 99 11.25 -6.18 -11.93
C SER A 99 12.23 -5.32 -11.12
N GLY A 100 13.40 -5.87 -10.81
CA GLY A 100 14.52 -5.14 -10.22
C GLY A 100 15.24 -4.20 -11.19
N GLU A 101 15.07 -4.36 -12.50
CA GLU A 101 15.89 -3.69 -13.54
C GLU A 101 15.43 -2.26 -13.88
N THR A 102 14.27 -1.83 -13.42
CA THR A 102 13.58 -0.60 -13.89
C THR A 102 13.43 0.48 -12.80
N ALA A 103 14.33 0.44 -11.83
CA ALA A 103 14.24 1.25 -10.62
C ALA A 103 14.61 2.74 -10.86
N THR A 104 13.64 3.65 -10.74
CA THR A 104 13.92 5.11 -10.75
C THR A 104 14.19 5.59 -9.33
N TYR A 105 15.30 6.29 -9.09
CA TYR A 105 15.63 6.81 -7.76
C TYR A 105 14.64 7.89 -7.29
N LEU A 106 14.10 7.71 -6.09
CA LEU A 106 13.06 8.55 -5.48
C LEU A 106 13.50 9.30 -4.24
N GLY A 107 14.74 9.11 -3.79
CA GLY A 107 15.33 9.93 -2.73
C GLY A 107 15.84 9.09 -1.55
N PRO A 108 16.44 9.76 -0.55
CA PRO A 108 16.88 9.10 0.67
C PRO A 108 15.68 8.79 1.59
N GLY A 109 15.69 7.60 2.18
CA GLY A 109 14.83 7.20 3.29
C GLY A 109 15.66 7.00 4.57
N PHE A 110 15.04 7.26 5.72
CA PHE A 110 15.65 7.05 7.02
C PHE A 110 14.67 6.39 7.98
N ILE A 111 15.10 5.31 8.62
CA ILE A 111 14.31 4.64 9.65
C ILE A 111 15.19 4.50 10.87
N CYS A 112 14.63 4.81 12.04
CA CYS A 112 15.27 4.48 13.30
C CYS A 112 14.29 3.77 14.22
N ALA A 113 14.78 2.79 14.96
CA ALA A 113 13.93 1.91 15.75
C ALA A 113 14.60 1.60 17.08
N ARG A 114 13.78 1.34 18.10
CA ARG A 114 14.22 0.88 19.42
C ARG A 114 13.47 -0.40 19.79
N PRO A 115 14.13 -1.36 20.46
CA PRO A 115 13.41 -2.49 21.04
C PRO A 115 12.25 -1.98 21.90
N ALA A 116 11.04 -2.51 21.71
CA ALA A 116 9.96 -2.18 22.63
C ALA A 116 10.25 -2.86 23.98
N LEU A 117 9.92 -2.20 25.08
CA LEU A 117 10.28 -2.64 26.43
C LEU A 117 9.57 -3.93 26.88
N ASN A 118 8.63 -4.46 26.08
CA ASN A 118 7.63 -5.42 26.55
C ASN A 118 7.01 -6.32 25.46
N SER A 119 7.64 -6.50 24.28
CA SER A 119 7.06 -7.37 23.24
C SER A 119 8.04 -7.86 22.18
N ASP A 120 7.61 -8.82 21.35
CA ASP A 120 8.26 -9.23 20.08
C ASP A 120 8.34 -8.10 19.02
N TYR A 121 7.88 -6.90 19.36
CA TYR A 121 7.87 -5.74 18.50
C TYR A 121 9.01 -4.77 18.85
N THR A 122 9.45 -4.05 17.84
CA THR A 122 10.35 -2.90 17.94
C THR A 122 9.52 -1.67 17.68
N GLU A 123 9.58 -0.67 18.56
CA GLU A 123 8.97 0.62 18.30
C GLU A 123 9.83 1.34 17.26
N ALA A 124 9.22 1.74 16.17
CA ALA A 124 9.90 2.32 15.04
C ALA A 124 9.38 3.73 14.74
N TYR A 125 10.33 4.61 14.48
CA TYR A 125 10.10 5.93 13.95
C TYR A 125 10.81 6.02 12.61
N ALA A 126 10.03 6.21 11.56
CA ALA A 126 10.55 6.41 10.23
C ALA A 126 10.41 7.87 9.85
N TYR A 127 11.47 8.39 9.25
CA TYR A 127 11.45 9.58 8.45
C TYR A 127 11.59 9.14 6.99
N ALA A 128 10.46 9.01 6.30
CA ALA A 128 10.46 8.62 4.90
C ALA A 128 10.09 9.84 4.06
N SER A 129 10.94 10.16 3.08
CA SER A 129 10.47 10.93 1.93
C SER A 129 9.51 10.03 1.17
N ILE A 130 8.20 10.33 1.23
CA ILE A 130 7.23 9.66 0.38
C ILE A 130 7.36 10.33 -0.98
N PRO A 131 7.75 9.58 -2.02
CA PRO A 131 7.94 10.14 -3.34
C PRO A 131 6.65 10.82 -3.83
N GLY A 132 6.77 12.02 -4.38
CA GLY A 132 5.60 12.82 -4.77
C GLY A 132 4.79 13.45 -3.62
N ALA A 133 4.93 13.05 -2.36
CA ALA A 133 4.29 13.69 -1.20
C ALA A 133 5.28 14.43 -0.27
N GLY A 134 6.58 14.23 -0.49
CA GLY A 134 7.67 14.84 0.25
C GLY A 134 7.95 14.15 1.60
N ASP A 135 8.73 14.85 2.43
CA ASP A 135 9.19 14.32 3.71
C ASP A 135 8.05 14.24 4.72
N ILE A 136 7.69 13.02 5.14
CA ILE A 136 6.61 12.76 6.08
C ILE A 136 7.14 11.91 7.23
N ASP A 137 6.90 12.40 8.45
CA ASP A 137 7.20 11.65 9.66
C ASP A 137 6.19 10.50 9.81
N ALA A 138 6.68 9.31 10.13
CA ALA A 138 5.88 8.13 10.35
C ALA A 138 6.30 7.43 11.64
N GLN A 139 5.34 6.93 12.41
CA GLN A 139 5.64 6.24 13.67
C GLN A 139 4.76 5.02 13.86
N GLY A 140 5.31 3.97 14.44
CA GLY A 140 4.52 2.79 14.82
C GLY A 140 5.38 1.61 15.22
N ASN A 141 4.88 0.41 14.94
CA ASN A 141 5.48 -0.83 15.43
C ASN A 141 6.01 -1.68 14.27
N CYS A 142 7.18 -2.26 14.45
CA CYS A 142 7.75 -3.26 13.57
C CYS A 142 7.75 -4.63 14.25
N LEU A 143 7.23 -5.63 13.54
CA LEU A 143 7.48 -7.02 13.86
C LEU A 143 8.88 -7.37 13.34
N ILE A 144 9.76 -7.83 14.22
CA ILE A 144 11.06 -8.41 13.83
C ILE A 144 11.01 -9.89 14.15
N SER A 145 10.94 -10.73 13.10
CA SER A 145 10.99 -12.19 13.26
C SER A 145 12.31 -12.68 12.68
N PRO A 146 13.29 -13.10 13.49
CA PRO A 146 14.46 -13.79 12.96
C PRO A 146 14.00 -15.11 12.35
N GLN A 147 14.43 -15.41 11.13
CA GLN A 147 14.43 -16.78 10.63
C GLN A 147 15.84 -17.33 10.68
N LEU A 148 16.01 -18.37 11.50
CA LEU A 148 17.21 -19.17 11.54
C LEU A 148 17.16 -20.11 10.33
N GLN A 149 17.60 -19.64 9.17
CA GLN A 149 17.99 -20.55 8.10
C GLN A 149 19.19 -21.35 8.61
N GLY A 150 19.13 -22.67 8.53
CA GLY A 150 20.14 -23.55 9.10
C GLY A 150 21.53 -23.27 8.55
N GLY A 151 22.39 -22.64 9.35
CA GLY A 151 23.85 -22.61 9.16
C GLY A 151 24.47 -21.33 8.59
N SER A 152 23.71 -20.35 8.09
CA SER A 152 24.24 -19.07 7.60
C SER A 152 23.38 -17.90 8.07
N THR A 153 23.93 -16.68 7.98
CA THR A 153 23.44 -15.42 8.56
C THR A 153 21.91 -15.34 8.69
N PRO A 154 21.34 -15.13 9.89
CA PRO A 154 19.90 -15.09 10.06
C PRO A 154 19.29 -14.01 9.17
N ALA A 155 18.40 -14.41 8.26
CA ALA A 155 17.54 -13.46 7.56
C ALA A 155 16.44 -13.01 8.53
N ALA A 156 16.36 -11.71 8.79
CA ALA A 156 15.29 -11.15 9.61
C ALA A 156 14.16 -10.67 8.70
N PHE A 157 12.94 -11.11 9.00
CA PHE A 157 11.73 -10.50 8.46
C PHE A 157 11.42 -9.25 9.28
N VAL A 158 11.29 -8.10 8.62
CA VAL A 158 10.84 -6.87 9.27
C VAL A 158 9.57 -6.39 8.59
N GLY A 159 8.47 -6.36 9.33
CA GLY A 159 7.20 -5.82 8.86
C GLY A 159 6.73 -4.71 9.77
N CYS A 160 6.74 -3.48 9.27
CA CYS A 160 6.36 -2.29 10.03
C CYS A 160 4.97 -1.81 9.68
N ARG A 161 4.25 -1.27 10.67
CA ARG A 161 2.99 -0.54 10.50
C ARG A 161 3.19 0.83 11.15
N MET A 162 3.11 1.89 10.36
CA MET A 162 3.48 3.24 10.80
C MET A 162 2.40 4.25 10.39
N ALA A 163 1.81 4.93 11.37
CA ALA A 163 0.93 6.05 11.13
C ALA A 163 1.73 7.23 10.59
N LEU A 164 1.26 7.83 9.48
CA LEU A 164 1.82 9.06 8.93
C LEU A 164 1.32 10.26 9.72
N GLN A 165 2.22 11.14 10.10
CA GLN A 165 1.88 12.37 10.80
C GLN A 165 1.24 13.38 9.84
N PRO A 166 0.26 14.18 10.31
CA PRO A 166 -0.26 15.29 9.54
C PRO A 166 0.84 16.31 9.21
N LYS A 167 0.82 16.85 8.00
CA LYS A 167 1.75 17.89 7.54
C LYS A 167 1.05 18.84 6.57
N ILE A 168 0.63 19.99 7.10
CA ILE A 168 -0.24 20.94 6.40
C ILE A 168 0.48 21.57 5.19
N GLU A 169 1.79 21.81 5.29
CA GLU A 169 2.58 22.46 4.24
C GLU A 169 2.63 21.67 2.93
N VAL A 170 2.45 20.35 3.00
CA VAL A 170 2.38 19.44 1.85
C VAL A 170 0.98 18.82 1.70
N ASN A 171 -0.03 19.41 2.34
CA ASN A 171 -1.43 19.00 2.24
C ASN A 171 -1.69 17.54 2.67
N VAL A 172 -1.02 17.06 3.73
CA VAL A 172 -1.21 15.70 4.26
C VAL A 172 -1.99 15.75 5.57
N ALA A 173 -3.14 15.07 5.63
CA ALA A 173 -3.94 14.90 6.84
C ALA A 173 -3.40 13.79 7.75
N GLY A 174 -2.71 12.83 7.15
CA GLY A 174 -2.22 11.62 7.79
C GLY A 174 -2.33 10.42 6.84
N GLY A 175 -2.24 9.22 7.39
CA GLY A 175 -2.21 8.01 6.59
C GLY A 175 -1.54 6.84 7.31
N LEU A 176 -1.27 5.78 6.56
CA LEU A 176 -0.64 4.57 7.06
C LEU A 176 0.39 4.06 6.07
N ALA A 177 1.60 3.80 6.54
CA ALA A 177 2.64 3.11 5.80
C ALA A 177 2.84 1.71 6.38
N VAL A 178 2.91 0.73 5.49
CA VAL A 178 3.22 -0.66 5.82
C VAL A 178 4.47 -1.08 5.07
N SER A 179 5.39 -1.74 5.75
CA SER A 179 6.62 -2.25 5.15
C SER A 179 6.63 -3.78 5.08
N ASN A 180 7.25 -4.28 4.04
CA ASN A 180 7.53 -5.68 3.82
C ASN A 180 9.03 -5.82 3.54
N THR A 181 9.82 -6.23 4.53
CA THR A 181 11.29 -6.32 4.42
C THR A 181 11.78 -7.76 4.45
N VAL A 182 12.38 -8.17 3.34
CA VAL A 182 13.10 -9.43 3.12
C VAL A 182 14.30 -9.11 2.24
N SER A 183 15.52 -9.01 2.81
CA SER A 183 16.72 -8.63 2.03
C SER A 183 16.54 -7.36 1.17
N GLY A 184 15.94 -6.31 1.73
CA GLY A 184 15.40 -5.13 1.03
C GLY A 184 13.97 -4.87 1.48
N SER A 185 13.39 -3.68 1.27
CA SER A 185 12.01 -3.40 1.75
C SER A 185 11.11 -2.84 0.68
N ILE A 186 9.85 -3.25 0.67
CA ILE A 186 8.76 -2.57 -0.03
C ILE A 186 7.95 -1.79 0.99
N PHE A 187 7.69 -0.52 0.70
CA PHE A 187 6.80 0.33 1.48
C PHE A 187 5.54 0.61 0.66
N THR A 188 4.40 0.42 1.28
CA THR A 188 3.10 0.87 0.77
C THR A 188 2.56 1.92 1.72
N ALA A 189 2.47 3.16 1.26
CA ALA A 189 1.88 4.26 2.01
C ALA A 189 0.52 4.65 1.40
N TYR A 190 -0.51 4.66 2.22
CA TYR A 190 -1.81 5.25 1.90
C TYR A 190 -1.89 6.63 2.55
N VAL A 191 -1.89 7.68 1.73
CA VAL A 191 -1.86 9.07 2.19
C VAL A 191 -3.21 9.72 1.96
N VAL A 192 -3.76 10.36 3.00
CA VAL A 192 -5.01 11.12 2.92
C VAL A 192 -4.65 12.61 2.85
N PRO A 193 -5.14 13.35 1.83
CA PRO A 193 -4.90 14.79 1.72
C PRO A 193 -5.66 15.56 2.80
N ALA A 194 -5.10 16.69 3.27
CA ALA A 194 -5.74 17.56 4.26
C ALA A 194 -6.99 18.26 3.70
N GLN A 195 -7.02 18.50 2.39
CA GLN A 195 -8.19 19.00 1.69
C GLN A 195 -8.75 17.92 0.76
N ALA A 196 -10.00 17.52 0.96
CA ALA A 196 -10.65 16.53 0.13
C ALA A 196 -10.69 16.97 -1.35
N GLY A 197 -10.42 16.03 -2.26
CA GLY A 197 -10.41 16.28 -3.71
C GLY A 197 -9.21 17.08 -4.22
N THR A 198 -8.22 17.37 -3.38
CA THR A 198 -6.97 17.99 -3.82
C THR A 198 -5.89 16.94 -3.96
N GLU A 199 -5.09 17.04 -5.02
CA GLU A 199 -3.93 16.19 -5.18
C GLU A 199 -2.80 16.65 -4.27
N LEU A 200 -1.97 15.71 -3.83
CA LEU A 200 -0.72 16.05 -3.14
C LEU A 200 0.20 16.74 -4.16
N PRO A 201 0.86 17.85 -3.78
CA PRO A 201 1.76 18.54 -4.68
C PRO A 201 2.90 17.60 -5.05
N ALA A 202 3.05 17.33 -6.36
CA ALA A 202 4.15 16.49 -6.84
C ALA A 202 5.49 17.08 -6.37
N ALA A 203 6.18 16.35 -5.48
CA ALA A 203 7.55 16.69 -5.13
C ALA A 203 8.43 16.64 -6.38
N ALA A 204 9.36 17.59 -6.51
CA ALA A 204 10.34 17.56 -7.60
C ALA A 204 11.14 16.25 -7.52
N PRO A 205 11.39 15.56 -8.65
CA PRO A 205 12.19 14.36 -8.64
C PRO A 205 13.58 14.69 -8.07
N PRO A 206 14.12 13.83 -7.19
CA PRO A 206 15.43 14.07 -6.62
C PRO A 206 16.52 14.00 -7.69
N PRO A 207 17.71 14.57 -7.42
CA PRO A 207 18.86 14.38 -8.29
C PRO A 207 19.14 12.88 -8.48
N ARG A 208 19.36 12.45 -9.73
CA ARG A 208 19.77 11.07 -10.01
C ARG A 208 21.07 10.76 -9.27
N ILE A 209 21.11 9.61 -8.60
CA ILE A 209 22.37 9.02 -8.13
C ILE A 209 22.97 8.15 -9.25
N PRO A 210 24.30 8.09 -9.39
CA PRO A 210 24.94 7.16 -10.32
C PRO A 210 24.51 5.71 -10.03
N GLU A 211 24.26 4.91 -11.07
CA GLU A 211 23.86 3.49 -10.90
C GLU A 211 24.89 2.68 -10.10
N GLU A 212 26.17 3.03 -10.19
CA GLU A 212 27.29 2.43 -9.45
C GLU A 212 27.18 2.59 -7.91
N GLU A 213 26.37 3.55 -7.47
CA GLU A 213 26.09 3.84 -6.06
C GLU A 213 24.89 3.04 -5.53
N ILE A 214 24.07 2.49 -6.42
CA ILE A 214 22.97 1.59 -6.11
C ILE A 214 23.57 0.21 -5.82
N GLY A 215 23.42 -0.27 -4.59
CA GLY A 215 23.83 -1.63 -4.26
C GLY A 215 22.97 -2.61 -5.04
N ALA A 216 23.58 -3.50 -5.83
CA ALA A 216 22.89 -4.71 -6.25
C ALA A 216 22.73 -5.61 -5.03
N LEU A 217 21.51 -6.12 -4.81
CA LEU A 217 21.30 -7.17 -3.84
C LEU A 217 21.71 -8.50 -4.48
N PRO A 218 22.76 -9.19 -4.00
CA PRO A 218 22.94 -10.58 -4.37
C PRO A 218 21.69 -11.35 -3.91
N ASN A 219 21.00 -11.98 -4.85
CA ASN A 219 19.72 -12.68 -4.62
C ASN A 219 18.56 -11.74 -4.27
N ASP A 220 18.25 -10.82 -5.17
CA ASP A 220 17.02 -10.02 -5.11
C ASP A 220 15.78 -10.94 -4.95
N PRO A 221 14.97 -10.79 -3.87
CA PRO A 221 13.77 -11.61 -3.71
C PRO A 221 12.77 -11.38 -4.85
N ASP A 222 12.00 -12.42 -5.20
CA ASP A 222 10.77 -12.22 -5.97
C ASP A 222 9.74 -11.52 -5.07
N PHE A 223 9.11 -10.46 -5.58
CA PHE A 223 8.02 -9.78 -4.89
C PHE A 223 6.93 -9.30 -5.84
N TRP A 224 5.71 -9.22 -5.32
CA TRP A 224 4.52 -8.78 -6.03
C TRP A 224 3.91 -7.58 -5.33
N VAL A 225 3.39 -6.65 -6.12
CA VAL A 225 2.51 -5.58 -5.65
C VAL A 225 1.21 -5.69 -6.44
N LEU A 226 0.14 -5.98 -5.72
CA LEU A 226 -1.17 -6.27 -6.28
C LEU A 226 -2.22 -5.40 -5.61
N ARG A 227 -3.34 -5.17 -6.28
CA ARG A 227 -4.50 -4.50 -5.72
C ARG A 227 -5.72 -5.40 -5.77
N SER A 228 -6.51 -5.37 -4.70
CA SER A 228 -7.69 -6.21 -4.55
C SER A 228 -8.93 -5.54 -5.12
N PHE A 229 -9.80 -6.34 -5.71
CA PHE A 229 -11.10 -5.90 -6.19
C PHE A 229 -12.12 -7.03 -6.05
N ASP A 230 -13.39 -6.64 -6.04
CA ASP A 230 -14.49 -7.59 -5.90
C ASP A 230 -14.75 -8.28 -7.24
N GLU A 231 -14.55 -9.60 -7.26
CA GLU A 231 -14.90 -10.48 -8.36
C GLU A 231 -15.35 -11.82 -7.76
N SER A 232 -16.28 -12.51 -8.41
CA SER A 232 -16.70 -13.85 -7.99
C SER A 232 -15.54 -14.83 -8.10
N LEU A 233 -15.03 -15.30 -6.97
CA LEU A 233 -14.03 -16.37 -6.92
C LEU A 233 -14.69 -17.76 -6.81
N PRO A 234 -14.05 -18.82 -7.33
CA PRO A 234 -14.50 -20.20 -7.12
C PRO A 234 -14.56 -20.53 -5.62
N ALA A 235 -15.55 -21.33 -5.22
CA ALA A 235 -15.79 -21.70 -3.82
C ALA A 235 -14.71 -22.60 -3.18
N ASP A 236 -13.75 -23.11 -3.96
CA ASP A 236 -12.71 -24.06 -3.51
C ASP A 236 -11.55 -23.41 -2.73
N SER A 237 -11.63 -22.14 -2.39
CA SER A 237 -10.76 -21.53 -1.40
C SER A 237 -11.21 -21.99 -0.02
N GLY A 238 -10.54 -22.99 0.56
CA GLY A 238 -10.93 -23.61 1.84
C GLY A 238 -11.34 -22.61 2.95
N ASP A 239 -12.12 -23.08 3.91
CA ASP A 239 -12.76 -22.22 4.90
C ASP A 239 -11.77 -21.63 5.92
N CYS A 240 -12.12 -20.46 6.47
CA CYS A 240 -11.45 -19.94 7.66
C CYS A 240 -11.78 -20.79 8.89
N ALA A 241 -11.00 -20.66 9.96
CA ALA A 241 -11.27 -21.42 11.18
C ALA A 241 -12.63 -21.03 11.79
N ALA A 242 -13.24 -21.93 12.57
CA ALA A 242 -14.52 -21.66 13.21
C ALA A 242 -14.45 -20.39 14.08
N GLY A 243 -15.38 -19.45 13.84
CA GLY A 243 -15.43 -18.15 14.53
C GLY A 243 -14.61 -17.03 13.85
N GLU A 244 -13.88 -17.33 12.77
CA GLU A 244 -13.25 -16.32 11.92
C GLU A 244 -14.23 -15.83 10.84
N THR A 245 -14.09 -14.56 10.48
CA THR A 245 -14.81 -14.00 9.34
C THR A 245 -13.94 -14.08 8.09
N GLN A 246 -14.52 -14.42 6.95
CA GLN A 246 -13.80 -14.66 5.70
C GLN A 246 -14.14 -13.68 4.59
N ARG A 247 -13.15 -13.41 3.73
CA ARG A 247 -13.35 -12.72 2.47
C ARG A 247 -12.48 -13.29 1.36
N LEU A 248 -13.07 -13.38 0.17
CA LEU A 248 -12.42 -13.78 -1.07
C LEU A 248 -12.28 -12.55 -1.98
N LEU A 249 -11.12 -12.41 -2.63
CA LEU A 249 -10.71 -11.25 -3.41
C LEU A 249 -9.98 -11.68 -4.68
N ALA A 250 -10.33 -11.08 -5.82
CA ALA A 250 -9.43 -11.11 -6.97
C ALA A 250 -8.33 -10.06 -6.79
N LEU A 251 -7.14 -10.37 -7.30
CA LEU A 251 -5.98 -9.49 -7.26
C LEU A 251 -5.55 -9.12 -8.68
N SER A 252 -5.22 -7.83 -8.86
CA SER A 252 -4.72 -7.25 -10.11
C SER A 252 -3.33 -6.64 -9.92
N PRO A 253 -2.45 -6.67 -10.92
CA PRO A 253 -1.19 -5.94 -10.91
C PRO A 253 -1.41 -4.44 -10.77
N VAL A 254 -0.44 -3.71 -10.22
CA VAL A 254 -0.52 -2.26 -10.08
C VAL A 254 0.33 -1.55 -11.12
N GLU A 255 -0.12 -0.40 -11.59
CA GLU A 255 0.67 0.53 -12.36
C GLU A 255 1.10 1.67 -11.43
N ALA A 256 2.41 1.81 -11.23
CA ALA A 256 3.00 2.88 -10.44
C ALA A 256 3.68 3.89 -11.38
N ASP A 257 3.46 5.17 -11.13
CA ASP A 257 4.17 6.23 -11.82
C ASP A 257 5.67 6.17 -11.49
N ALA A 258 6.52 6.17 -12.51
CA ALA A 258 7.96 5.96 -12.33
C ALA A 258 8.66 7.12 -11.58
N GLN A 259 8.07 8.32 -11.52
CA GLN A 259 8.70 9.49 -10.89
C GLN A 259 8.21 9.71 -9.45
N THR A 260 6.99 9.28 -9.15
CA THR A 260 6.31 9.55 -7.88
C THR A 260 5.95 8.29 -7.12
N SER A 261 6.07 7.10 -7.72
CA SER A 261 5.62 5.84 -7.13
C SER A 261 4.13 5.79 -6.79
N ARG A 262 3.35 6.78 -7.25
CA ARG A 262 1.91 6.84 -7.03
C ARG A 262 1.24 5.79 -7.90
N LEU A 263 0.31 5.03 -7.32
CA LEU A 263 -0.49 4.09 -8.09
C LEU A 263 -1.54 4.83 -8.93
N ASN A 264 -1.81 4.32 -10.14
CA ASN A 264 -2.89 4.80 -10.98
C ASN A 264 -4.24 4.30 -10.40
N PRO A 265 -5.11 5.18 -9.85
CA PRO A 265 -6.38 4.75 -9.27
C PRO A 265 -7.43 4.38 -10.32
N TRP A 266 -7.18 4.64 -11.61
CA TRP A 266 -8.11 4.37 -12.71
C TRP A 266 -7.61 3.28 -13.66
N GLN A 267 -6.56 2.55 -13.29
CA GLN A 267 -6.06 1.46 -14.10
C GLN A 267 -7.15 0.39 -14.34
N PRO A 268 -7.21 -0.22 -15.53
CA PRO A 268 -8.06 -1.37 -15.78
C PRO A 268 -7.70 -2.52 -14.83
N LEU A 269 -8.72 -3.13 -14.23
CA LEU A 269 -8.55 -4.28 -13.36
C LEU A 269 -8.64 -5.58 -14.17
N ARG A 270 -7.63 -6.44 -13.98
CA ARG A 270 -7.63 -7.82 -14.45
C ARG A 270 -7.19 -8.77 -13.35
N ARG A 271 -7.82 -9.93 -13.29
CA ARG A 271 -7.44 -10.95 -12.33
C ARG A 271 -6.18 -11.69 -12.77
N VAL A 272 -5.15 -11.65 -11.92
CA VAL A 272 -3.93 -12.46 -12.08
C VAL A 272 -3.73 -13.43 -10.91
N ALA A 273 -4.42 -13.18 -9.80
CA ALA A 273 -4.32 -13.99 -8.59
C ALA A 273 -5.66 -14.00 -7.82
N GLY A 274 -5.83 -15.03 -7.00
CA GLY A 274 -6.90 -15.12 -6.01
C GLY A 274 -6.34 -14.96 -4.61
N ALA A 275 -7.08 -14.28 -3.74
CA ALA A 275 -6.71 -14.12 -2.34
C ALA A 275 -7.89 -14.39 -1.41
N ARG A 276 -7.55 -14.85 -0.22
CA ARG A 276 -8.47 -15.01 0.91
C ARG A 276 -7.87 -14.34 2.13
N LEU A 277 -8.70 -13.62 2.88
CA LEU A 277 -8.38 -13.07 4.18
C LEU A 277 -9.36 -13.61 5.22
N CYS A 278 -8.81 -14.22 6.27
CA CYS A 278 -9.52 -14.62 7.47
C CYS A 278 -9.13 -13.68 8.60
N LEU A 279 -10.12 -13.17 9.33
CA LEU A 279 -9.90 -12.36 10.52
C LEU A 279 -10.47 -13.06 11.75
N GLY A 280 -9.68 -13.07 12.82
CA GLY A 280 -10.11 -13.51 14.14
C GLY A 280 -11.20 -12.62 14.73
N ALA A 281 -11.76 -13.09 15.85
CA ALA A 281 -12.85 -12.42 16.55
C ALA A 281 -12.53 -10.95 16.90
N ALA A 282 -13.57 -10.12 16.96
CA ALA A 282 -13.45 -8.72 17.33
C ALA A 282 -13.01 -8.57 18.80
N GLY A 283 -11.82 -8.00 19.04
CA GLY A 283 -11.28 -7.81 20.40
C GLY A 283 -10.53 -6.49 20.63
N GLY A 284 -10.43 -5.62 19.63
CA GLY A 284 -9.71 -4.35 19.74
C GLY A 284 -9.25 -3.78 18.39
N THR A 285 -8.25 -2.90 18.42
CA THR A 285 -7.59 -2.31 17.24
C THR A 285 -6.61 -3.27 16.56
N ARG A 286 -6.34 -4.44 17.16
CA ARG A 286 -5.54 -5.52 16.58
C ARG A 286 -6.38 -6.80 16.51
N ARG A 287 -6.25 -7.55 15.41
CA ARG A 287 -6.88 -8.87 15.24
C ARG A 287 -5.90 -9.84 14.61
N SER A 288 -5.94 -11.10 15.05
CA SER A 288 -5.27 -12.18 14.34
C SER A 288 -5.82 -12.31 12.93
N ALA A 289 -4.96 -12.66 12.00
CA ALA A 289 -5.32 -12.81 10.61
C ALA A 289 -4.55 -13.96 9.97
N THR A 290 -5.23 -14.66 9.07
CA THR A 290 -4.59 -15.57 8.12
C THR A 290 -4.99 -15.16 6.71
N ALA A 291 -4.09 -15.34 5.77
CA ALA A 291 -4.38 -15.07 4.36
C ALA A 291 -3.76 -16.14 3.48
N SER A 292 -4.45 -16.45 2.39
CA SER A 292 -3.90 -17.26 1.32
C SER A 292 -3.89 -16.50 0.01
N VAL A 293 -2.83 -16.65 -0.77
CA VAL A 293 -2.72 -16.06 -2.11
C VAL A 293 -2.31 -17.16 -3.09
N ASP A 294 -3.07 -17.30 -4.16
CA ASP A 294 -2.81 -18.19 -5.28
C ASP A 294 -2.43 -17.35 -6.51
N LEU A 295 -1.19 -17.45 -6.98
CA LEU A 295 -0.63 -16.66 -8.09
C LEU A 295 0.34 -17.48 -8.96
N LEU A 296 0.90 -16.87 -10.02
CA LEU A 296 1.92 -17.48 -10.85
C LEU A 296 3.32 -16.89 -10.57
N ARG A 297 4.30 -17.75 -10.40
CA ARG A 297 5.74 -17.42 -10.31
C ARG A 297 6.46 -18.05 -11.50
N HIS A 298 6.99 -17.23 -12.40
CA HIS A 298 7.69 -17.69 -13.61
C HIS A 298 6.88 -18.73 -14.42
N GLY A 299 5.54 -18.52 -14.49
CA GLY A 299 4.60 -19.42 -15.17
C GLY A 299 4.15 -20.65 -14.37
N ALA A 300 4.71 -20.90 -13.19
CA ALA A 300 4.32 -22.02 -12.32
C ALA A 300 3.35 -21.56 -11.20
N PRO A 301 2.37 -22.37 -10.79
CA PRO A 301 1.48 -22.05 -9.68
C PRO A 301 2.23 -21.93 -8.34
N LEU A 302 1.95 -20.84 -7.62
CA LEU A 302 2.42 -20.57 -6.27
C LEU A 302 1.23 -20.29 -5.36
N ARG A 303 1.10 -21.09 -4.31
CA ARG A 303 0.19 -20.85 -3.19
C ARG A 303 0.98 -20.50 -1.94
N VAL A 304 0.63 -19.38 -1.33
CA VAL A 304 1.19 -18.91 -0.07
C VAL A 304 0.10 -18.90 0.98
N GLU A 305 0.40 -19.39 2.18
CA GLU A 305 -0.48 -19.30 3.36
C GLU A 305 0.27 -18.61 4.49
N ALA A 306 -0.19 -17.40 4.83
CA ALA A 306 0.45 -16.53 5.79
C ALA A 306 -0.44 -16.31 7.02
N SER A 307 0.18 -16.09 8.16
CA SER A 307 -0.48 -15.78 9.44
C SER A 307 0.21 -14.64 10.14
N GLY A 308 -0.55 -13.87 10.91
CA GLY A 308 -0.04 -12.74 11.67
C GLY A 308 -1.22 -11.93 12.20
N ASP A 309 -1.11 -10.61 12.12
CA ASP A 309 -2.13 -9.71 12.64
C ASP A 309 -2.44 -8.59 11.65
N CYS A 310 -3.63 -8.02 11.80
CA CYS A 310 -4.04 -6.75 11.22
C CYS A 310 -4.26 -5.73 12.34
N ASP A 311 -3.68 -4.55 12.17
CA ASP A 311 -3.98 -3.37 12.98
C ASP A 311 -4.94 -2.44 12.23
N TYR A 312 -5.78 -1.76 13.00
CA TYR A 312 -6.79 -0.84 12.52
C TYR A 312 -6.61 0.52 13.20
N LEU A 313 -6.51 1.57 12.40
CA LEU A 313 -6.36 2.93 12.88
C LEU A 313 -7.51 3.79 12.34
N GLU A 314 -7.92 4.77 13.14
CA GLU A 314 -8.82 5.81 12.67
C GLU A 314 -8.17 6.57 11.51
N THR A 315 -8.98 6.94 10.52
CA THR A 315 -8.49 7.66 9.35
C THR A 315 -8.94 9.12 9.36
N PRO A 316 -8.07 10.05 8.94
CA PRO A 316 -8.47 11.44 8.72
C PRO A 316 -9.55 11.61 7.64
N ALA A 317 -9.78 10.58 6.82
CA ALA A 317 -10.79 10.61 5.77
C ALA A 317 -12.25 10.49 6.29
N GLY A 318 -12.46 10.21 7.58
CA GLY A 318 -13.77 10.21 8.21
C GLY A 318 -14.00 9.04 9.18
N MET A 319 -14.92 9.23 10.13
CA MET A 319 -15.20 8.27 11.22
C MET A 319 -15.82 6.94 10.77
N HIS A 320 -16.29 6.85 9.54
CA HIS A 320 -16.92 5.63 9.00
C HIS A 320 -15.92 4.62 8.43
N TRP A 321 -14.65 5.02 8.33
CA TRP A 321 -13.58 4.21 7.77
C TRP A 321 -12.47 3.96 8.80
N LEU A 322 -11.78 2.85 8.63
CA LEU A 322 -10.55 2.53 9.34
C LEU A 322 -9.47 2.23 8.31
N GLN A 323 -8.23 2.65 8.59
CA GLN A 323 -7.06 2.17 7.87
C GLN A 323 -6.64 0.82 8.45
N GLN A 324 -6.69 -0.21 7.61
CA GLN A 324 -6.24 -1.56 7.92
C GLN A 324 -4.80 -1.74 7.42
N ALA A 325 -3.93 -2.23 8.29
CA ALA A 325 -2.59 -2.71 7.95
C ALA A 325 -2.35 -4.11 8.49
N CYS A 326 -2.16 -5.08 7.61
CA CYS A 326 -1.81 -6.44 7.97
C CYS A 326 -0.32 -6.71 7.69
N VAL A 327 0.30 -7.46 8.60
CA VAL A 327 1.66 -8.01 8.42
C VAL A 327 1.56 -9.48 8.79
N LEU A 328 1.71 -10.33 7.78
CA LEU A 328 1.50 -11.76 7.84
C LEU A 328 2.76 -12.46 7.36
N ARG A 329 3.23 -13.45 8.10
CA ARG A 329 4.41 -14.25 7.76
C ARG A 329 4.01 -15.63 7.26
N PHE A 330 4.82 -16.19 6.39
CA PHE A 330 4.72 -17.59 6.00
C PHE A 330 6.11 -18.23 6.00
N VAL A 331 6.14 -19.53 6.29
CA VAL A 331 7.37 -20.33 6.36
C VAL A 331 7.40 -21.46 5.34
N ARG A 332 6.30 -21.62 4.58
CA ARG A 332 6.16 -22.58 3.48
C ARG A 332 5.24 -22.00 2.42
N ALA A 333 5.49 -22.37 1.18
CA ALA A 333 4.60 -22.19 0.04
C ALA A 333 4.42 -23.54 -0.67
N SER A 334 3.57 -23.60 -1.69
CA SER A 334 3.45 -24.79 -2.55
C SER A 334 4.74 -25.10 -3.32
N ASP A 335 5.55 -24.08 -3.60
CA ASP A 335 6.87 -24.23 -4.19
C ASP A 335 7.90 -24.54 -3.08
N PRO A 336 8.55 -25.72 -3.09
CA PRO A 336 9.51 -26.10 -2.06
C PRO A 336 10.81 -25.27 -2.09
N ALA A 337 11.08 -24.52 -3.17
CA ALA A 337 12.20 -23.59 -3.22
C ALA A 337 11.97 -22.32 -2.39
N VAL A 338 10.72 -22.06 -1.97
CA VAL A 338 10.33 -20.90 -1.17
C VAL A 338 10.39 -21.25 0.31
N THR A 339 11.38 -20.73 1.01
CA THR A 339 11.66 -21.05 2.42
C THR A 339 10.92 -20.16 3.42
N GLY A 340 10.20 -19.15 2.92
CA GLY A 340 9.36 -18.25 3.70
C GLY A 340 9.16 -16.92 3.00
N GLY A 341 8.59 -15.97 3.73
CA GLY A 341 8.39 -14.61 3.25
C GLY A 341 7.39 -13.84 4.08
N LEU A 342 7.02 -12.68 3.55
CA LEU A 342 6.07 -11.75 4.16
C LEU A 342 4.97 -11.37 3.16
N LEU A 343 3.76 -11.28 3.68
CA LEU A 343 2.58 -10.75 3.02
C LEU A 343 2.06 -9.57 3.83
N THR A 344 1.86 -8.43 3.19
CA THR A 344 1.25 -7.26 3.83
C THR A 344 0.05 -6.78 3.06
N ILE A 345 -0.88 -6.17 3.78
CA ILE A 345 -2.14 -5.64 3.22
C ILE A 345 -2.30 -4.23 3.77
N SER A 346 -2.64 -3.27 2.90
CA SER A 346 -2.88 -1.88 3.28
C SER A 346 -4.11 -1.33 2.58
N GLY A 347 -5.06 -0.78 3.33
CA GLY A 347 -6.16 -0.03 2.74
C GLY A 347 -7.21 0.44 3.72
N LEU A 348 -8.34 0.89 3.17
CA LEU A 348 -9.49 1.35 3.95
C LEU A 348 -10.54 0.26 4.04
N VAL A 349 -11.15 0.16 5.22
CA VAL A 349 -12.28 -0.73 5.50
C VAL A 349 -13.39 0.05 6.20
N GLN A 350 -14.61 -0.47 6.16
CA GLN A 350 -15.71 0.10 6.92
C GLN A 350 -15.48 -0.15 8.42
N ALA A 351 -15.67 0.88 9.24
CA ALA A 351 -15.40 0.80 10.69
C ALA A 351 -16.22 -0.29 11.41
N GLN A 352 -17.45 -0.53 10.94
CA GLN A 352 -18.35 -1.55 11.50
C GLN A 352 -18.25 -2.90 10.78
N ALA A 353 -17.55 -2.97 9.65
CA ALA A 353 -17.38 -4.18 8.86
C ALA A 353 -15.94 -4.27 8.33
N PRO A 354 -14.95 -4.68 9.15
CA PRO A 354 -13.52 -4.61 8.80
C PRO A 354 -13.06 -5.52 7.65
N LEU A 355 -13.94 -6.38 7.13
CA LEU A 355 -13.71 -7.12 5.89
C LEU A 355 -14.27 -6.41 4.65
N VAL A 356 -15.24 -5.52 4.81
CA VAL A 356 -15.82 -4.75 3.72
C VAL A 356 -14.89 -3.58 3.46
N PRO A 357 -14.21 -3.55 2.31
CA PRO A 357 -13.24 -2.52 2.05
C PRO A 357 -14.01 -1.24 1.68
N ALA A 358 -13.38 -0.10 1.91
CA ALA A 358 -13.86 1.17 1.38
C ALA A 358 -13.10 1.58 0.11
N ASN A 359 -12.04 0.85 -0.25
CA ASN A 359 -11.23 1.07 -1.45
C ASN A 359 -10.57 -0.24 -1.92
N SER A 360 -9.88 -0.20 -3.06
CA SER A 360 -9.05 -1.30 -3.52
C SER A 360 -7.80 -1.41 -2.65
N GLN A 361 -7.76 -2.38 -1.74
CA GLN A 361 -6.60 -2.59 -0.86
C GLN A 361 -5.38 -3.05 -1.64
N VAL A 362 -4.19 -2.63 -1.23
CA VAL A 362 -2.91 -3.05 -1.82
C VAL A 362 -2.33 -4.21 -1.01
N TRP A 363 -1.90 -5.24 -1.73
CA TRP A 363 -1.30 -6.47 -1.23
C TRP A 363 0.15 -6.52 -1.70
N THR A 364 1.09 -6.72 -0.79
CA THR A 364 2.51 -6.95 -1.17
C THR A 364 3.01 -8.27 -0.64
N LEU A 365 3.58 -9.08 -1.52
CA LEU A 365 4.17 -10.38 -1.19
C LEU A 365 5.66 -10.34 -1.50
N SER A 366 6.51 -10.75 -0.56
CA SER A 366 7.96 -10.88 -0.77
C SER A 366 8.41 -12.26 -0.34
N LEU A 367 9.17 -12.95 -1.18
CA LEU A 367 9.71 -14.27 -0.85
C LEU A 367 11.10 -14.13 -0.23
N LEU A 368 11.41 -15.01 0.72
CA LEU A 368 12.78 -15.22 1.15
C LEU A 368 13.51 -16.01 0.05
N PRO A 369 14.62 -15.48 -0.51
CA PRO A 369 15.39 -16.25 -1.47
C PRO A 369 15.91 -17.53 -0.81
N PRO A 370 16.10 -18.61 -1.59
CA PRO A 370 16.77 -19.81 -1.08
C PRO A 370 18.17 -19.43 -0.56
N ALA A 371 18.60 -20.10 0.52
CA ALA A 371 19.95 -19.95 1.03
C ALA A 371 20.96 -20.32 -0.09
N PRO A 372 22.02 -19.53 -0.30
CA PRO A 372 23.02 -19.79 -1.33
C PRO A 372 23.78 -21.11 -1.12
#